data_AF-A0A4Q3RZL0-F1
#
_entry.id   AF-A0A4Q3RZL0-F1
#
_cell.length_a   1.000
_cell.length_b   1.000
_cell.length_c   1.000
_cell.angle_alpha   90.00
_cell.angle_beta   90.00
_cell.angle_gamma   90.00
#
_symmetry.space_group_name_H-M   'P 1'
#
loop_
_entity.id
_entity.type
_entity.pdbx_description
1 polymer ?
#
loop_
_entity_poly.entity_id
_entity_poly.type
_entity_poly.pdbx_seq_one_letter_code
_entity_poly.pdbx_strand_id
1 'polypeptide(L)'
;MSAVPPEPDTVNLWVELTKGAVSVSVAVLAAFLALLANRFLDRDRASREYRTKISDQLRDDTRRAIEAAAEYWSKAPETNKSVLESRIRMYEQDIRAAKKVLDENCSSADKDELQESMDAFLSALMGADFEGAKVKPNSHHVVMVASLGATFRKTLARARRRQIKKGT
;
A
#
# COMPACT_ATOMS: atom_id res chain seq x y z
N MET A 1 -2.81 81.13 -44.40
CA MET A 1 -2.72 79.70 -44.71
C MET A 1 -1.88 79.06 -43.60
N SER A 2 -2.51 78.43 -42.61
CA SER A 2 -1.82 77.74 -41.50
C SER A 2 -1.77 76.24 -41.80
N ALA A 3 -0.57 75.66 -41.83
CA ALA A 3 -0.35 74.23 -41.93
C ALA A 3 -0.50 73.60 -40.53
N VAL A 4 -1.45 72.69 -40.38
CA VAL A 4 -1.65 71.87 -39.18
C VAL A 4 -0.70 70.66 -39.29
N PRO A 5 0.14 70.37 -38.28
CA PRO A 5 0.98 69.17 -38.29
C PRO A 5 0.13 67.90 -38.06
N PRO A 6 0.48 66.76 -38.69
CA PRO A 6 -0.25 65.52 -38.50
C PRO A 6 -0.02 64.95 -37.10
N GLU A 7 -1.10 64.48 -36.46
CA GLU A 7 -1.06 63.77 -35.18
C GLU A 7 -0.28 62.45 -35.30
N PRO A 8 0.46 62.03 -34.25
CA PRO A 8 1.16 60.76 -34.26
C PRO A 8 0.17 59.60 -34.17
N ASP A 9 0.28 58.65 -35.11
CA ASP A 9 -0.49 57.41 -35.20
C ASP A 9 -0.46 56.60 -33.89
N THR A 10 -1.47 56.82 -33.03
CA THR A 10 -1.73 56.05 -31.80
C THR A 10 -2.05 54.58 -32.08
N VAL A 11 -2.32 54.22 -33.34
CA VAL A 11 -2.68 52.86 -33.76
C VAL A 11 -1.47 51.91 -33.73
N ASN A 12 -0.25 52.41 -33.92
CA ASN A 12 0.95 51.56 -33.94
C ASN A 12 1.44 51.13 -32.55
N LEU A 13 1.06 51.85 -31.48
CA LEU A 13 1.51 51.52 -30.11
C LEU A 13 0.75 50.31 -29.51
N TRP A 14 -0.52 50.11 -29.90
CA TRP A 14 -1.36 49.01 -29.40
C TRP A 14 -1.04 47.66 -30.03
N VAL A 15 -0.46 47.66 -31.24
CA VAL A 15 -0.06 46.43 -31.94
C VAL A 15 1.24 45.84 -31.37
N GLU A 16 2.13 46.65 -30.79
CA GLU A 16 3.33 46.14 -30.11
C GLU A 16 3.05 45.66 -28.69
N LEU A 17 2.15 46.31 -27.95
CA LEU A 17 1.75 45.88 -26.60
C LEU A 17 0.98 44.55 -26.59
N THR A 18 0.19 44.27 -27.64
CA THR A 18 -0.54 43.00 -27.78
C THR A 18 0.35 41.84 -28.22
N LYS A 19 1.47 42.11 -28.91
CA LYS A 19 2.48 41.08 -29.25
C LYS A 19 3.30 40.64 -28.04
N GLY A 20 3.53 41.53 -27.07
CA GLY A 20 4.29 41.21 -25.84
C GLY A 20 3.49 40.43 -24.79
N ALA A 21 2.16 40.54 -24.77
CA ALA A 21 1.31 39.91 -23.75
C ALA A 21 0.79 38.50 -24.13
N VAL A 22 0.78 38.15 -25.42
CA VAL A 22 0.28 36.85 -25.91
C VAL A 22 1.39 35.79 -25.99
N SER A 23 2.66 36.17 -25.79
CA SER A 23 3.78 35.23 -25.73
C SER A 23 4.05 34.71 -24.32
N VAL A 24 3.02 34.39 -23.53
CA VAL A 24 3.17 33.30 -22.56
C VAL A 24 3.39 32.07 -23.43
N SER A 25 4.65 31.81 -23.73
CA SER A 25 5.03 30.89 -24.79
C SER A 25 4.39 29.52 -24.52
N VAL A 26 3.98 28.84 -25.59
CA VAL A 26 3.52 27.45 -25.52
C VAL A 26 4.51 26.58 -24.72
N ALA A 27 5.80 26.95 -24.71
CA ALA A 27 6.84 26.34 -23.89
C ALA A 27 6.64 26.55 -22.37
N VAL A 28 6.19 27.72 -21.90
CA VAL A 28 5.86 27.95 -20.48
C VAL A 28 4.64 27.13 -20.07
N LEU A 29 3.61 27.07 -20.93
CA LEU A 29 2.42 26.26 -20.66
C LEU A 29 2.75 24.76 -20.66
N ALA A 30 3.57 24.30 -21.61
CA ALA A 30 4.07 22.93 -21.67
C ALA A 30 4.96 22.58 -20.47
N ALA A 31 5.82 23.50 -20.02
CA ALA A 31 6.63 23.32 -18.82
C ALA A 31 5.76 23.19 -17.57
N PHE A 32 4.69 23.97 -17.46
CA PHE A 32 3.75 23.88 -16.33
C PHE A 32 2.95 22.57 -16.33
N LEU A 33 2.45 22.14 -17.51
CA LEU A 33 1.79 20.85 -17.68
C LEU A 33 2.75 19.68 -17.40
N ALA A 34 4.01 19.78 -17.83
CA ALA A 34 5.04 18.79 -17.53
C ALA A 34 5.36 18.72 -16.03
N LEU A 35 5.40 19.87 -15.34
CA LEU A 35 5.57 19.93 -13.89
C LEU A 35 4.41 19.26 -13.13
N LEU A 36 3.17 19.52 -13.56
CA LEU A 36 1.98 18.87 -12.99
C LEU A 36 2.00 17.37 -13.27
N ALA A 37 2.24 16.97 -14.52
CA ALA A 37 2.33 15.56 -14.91
C ALA A 37 3.43 14.83 -14.12
N ASN A 38 4.60 15.43 -13.95
CA ASN A 38 5.68 14.87 -13.14
C ASN A 38 5.28 14.73 -11.68
N ARG A 39 4.60 15.72 -11.08
CA ARG A 39 4.08 15.61 -9.71
C ARG A 39 3.04 14.50 -9.56
N PHE A 40 2.16 14.32 -10.54
CA PHE A 40 1.19 13.22 -10.54
C PHE A 40 1.88 11.86 -10.68
N LEU A 41 2.85 11.75 -11.58
CA LEU A 41 3.65 10.53 -11.76
C LEU A 41 4.49 10.19 -10.51
N ASP A 42 5.09 11.19 -9.86
CA ASP A 42 5.86 10.99 -8.63
C ASP A 42 4.96 10.59 -7.46
N ARG A 43 3.75 11.17 -7.35
CA ARG A 43 2.75 10.76 -6.36
C ARG A 43 2.28 9.32 -6.61
N ASP A 44 2.05 8.94 -7.86
CA ASP A 44 1.67 7.59 -8.23
C ASP A 44 2.79 6.57 -7.98
N ARG A 45 4.04 6.94 -8.28
CA ARG A 45 5.23 6.15 -7.94
C ARG A 45 5.36 5.95 -6.43
N ALA A 46 5.27 7.03 -5.64
CA ALA A 46 5.29 6.97 -4.19
C ALA A 46 4.17 6.09 -3.62
N SER A 47 2.97 6.16 -4.20
CA SER A 47 1.84 5.30 -3.82
C SER A 47 2.09 3.82 -4.16
N ARG A 48 2.67 3.52 -5.33
CA ARG A 48 3.05 2.14 -5.71
C ARG A 48 4.15 1.58 -4.81
N GLU A 49 5.15 2.38 -4.47
CA GLU A 49 6.22 2.02 -3.54
C GLU A 49 5.69 1.77 -2.12
N TYR A 50 4.82 2.66 -1.62
CA TYR A 50 4.19 2.51 -0.32
C TYR A 50 3.39 1.20 -0.23
N ARG A 51 2.55 0.90 -1.23
CA ARG A 51 1.79 -0.37 -1.31
C ARG A 51 2.69 -1.59 -1.39
N THR A 52 3.80 -1.49 -2.13
CA THR A 52 4.81 -2.55 -2.19
C THR A 52 5.41 -2.83 -0.82
N LYS A 53 5.82 -1.78 -0.10
CA LYS A 53 6.35 -1.89 1.26
C LYS A 53 5.35 -2.54 2.21
N ILE A 54 4.08 -2.14 2.18
CA ILE A 54 3.02 -2.75 3.02
C ILE A 54 2.81 -4.22 2.66
N SER A 55 2.79 -4.58 1.37
CA SER A 55 2.65 -5.97 0.94
C SER A 55 3.83 -6.83 1.38
N ASP A 56 5.05 -6.29 1.36
CA ASP A 56 6.25 -7.03 1.77
C ASP A 56 6.29 -7.16 3.29
N GLN A 57 5.96 -6.09 4.02
CA GLN A 57 5.79 -6.08 5.47
C GLN A 57 4.78 -7.15 5.92
N LEU A 58 3.61 -7.22 5.29
CA LEU A 58 2.58 -8.20 5.61
C LEU A 58 3.06 -9.65 5.42
N ARG A 59 3.89 -9.91 4.41
CA ARG A 59 4.47 -11.24 4.18
C ARG A 59 5.50 -11.60 5.25
N ASP A 60 6.25 -10.62 5.74
CA ASP A 60 7.23 -10.79 6.80
C ASP A 60 6.54 -10.97 8.16
N ASP A 61 5.50 -10.20 8.46
CA ASP A 61 4.72 -10.35 9.69
C ASP A 61 4.01 -11.71 9.74
N THR A 62 3.46 -12.17 8.61
CA THR A 62 2.90 -13.54 8.52
C THR A 62 3.97 -14.60 8.82
N ARG A 63 5.19 -14.42 8.31
CA ARG A 63 6.30 -15.36 8.57
C ARG A 63 6.69 -15.35 10.06
N ARG A 64 6.86 -14.17 10.65
CA ARG A 64 7.22 -14.02 12.07
C ARG A 64 6.12 -14.56 12.99
N ALA A 65 4.85 -14.42 12.61
CA ALA A 65 3.72 -15.01 13.31
C ALA A 65 3.78 -16.54 13.32
N ILE A 66 4.11 -17.17 12.18
CA ILE A 66 4.28 -18.63 12.09
C ILE A 66 5.46 -19.09 12.96
N GLU A 67 6.58 -18.36 12.93
CA GLU A 67 7.75 -18.65 13.77
C GLU A 67 7.42 -18.55 15.27
N ALA A 68 6.70 -17.51 15.69
CA ALA A 68 6.25 -17.33 17.07
C ALA A 68 5.25 -18.42 17.50
N ALA A 69 4.31 -18.81 16.63
CA ALA A 69 3.38 -19.90 16.89
C ALA A 69 4.09 -21.26 16.98
N ALA A 70 5.11 -21.49 16.13
CA ALA A 70 5.95 -22.67 16.21
C ALA A 70 6.69 -22.71 17.55
N GLU A 71 7.27 -21.60 18.01
CA GLU A 71 7.93 -21.52 19.32
C GLU A 71 6.95 -21.82 20.47
N TYR A 72 5.75 -21.22 20.43
CA TYR A 72 4.71 -21.42 21.44
C TYR A 72 4.27 -22.88 21.56
N TRP A 73 3.95 -23.54 20.44
CA TRP A 73 3.41 -24.90 20.42
C TRP A 73 4.47 -26.01 20.37
N SER A 74 5.77 -25.69 20.19
CA SER A 74 6.81 -26.72 20.05
C SER A 74 7.44 -27.16 21.37
N LYS A 75 7.66 -26.26 22.36
CA LYS A 75 8.12 -26.55 23.75
C LYS A 75 8.49 -25.29 24.56
N ALA A 76 7.86 -24.13 24.35
CA ALA A 76 8.21 -22.92 25.10
C ALA A 76 8.10 -23.15 26.63
N PRO A 77 9.09 -22.73 27.44
CA PRO A 77 8.97 -22.70 28.90
C PRO A 77 7.70 -21.94 29.29
N GLU A 78 6.99 -22.37 30.33
CA GLU A 78 5.73 -21.72 30.76
C GLU A 78 5.90 -20.20 30.97
N THR A 79 7.08 -19.77 31.41
CA THR A 79 7.43 -18.36 31.62
C THR A 79 7.47 -17.52 30.34
N ASN A 80 7.70 -18.12 29.18
CA ASN A 80 7.77 -17.42 27.90
C ASN A 80 6.45 -17.45 27.13
N LYS A 81 5.47 -18.26 27.56
CA LYS A 81 4.19 -18.41 26.86
C LYS A 81 3.40 -17.11 26.80
N SER A 82 3.32 -16.33 27.89
CA SER A 82 2.62 -15.04 27.91
C SER A 82 3.25 -13.99 26.98
N VAL A 83 4.58 -13.98 26.90
CA VAL A 83 5.34 -13.11 25.98
C VAL A 83 5.07 -13.49 24.54
N LEU A 84 5.06 -14.79 24.23
CA LEU A 84 4.76 -15.30 22.90
C LEU A 84 3.30 -15.05 22.50
N GLU A 85 2.33 -15.22 23.40
CA GLU A 85 0.93 -14.89 23.16
C GLU A 85 0.75 -13.40 22.84
N SER A 86 1.38 -12.54 23.62
CA SER A 86 1.36 -11.09 23.40
C SER A 86 1.97 -10.75 22.04
N ARG A 87 3.10 -11.38 21.68
CA ARG A 87 3.74 -11.19 20.38
C ARG A 87 2.86 -11.68 19.23
N ILE A 88 2.21 -12.83 19.37
CA ILE A 88 1.29 -13.36 18.36
C ILE A 88 0.07 -12.42 18.18
N ARG A 89 -0.49 -11.89 19.28
CA ARG A 89 -1.57 -10.89 19.23
C ARG A 89 -1.15 -9.59 18.54
N MET A 90 0.08 -9.14 18.78
CA MET A 90 0.62 -7.97 18.06
C MET A 90 0.69 -8.23 16.55
N TYR A 91 1.22 -9.39 16.13
CA TYR A 91 1.24 -9.74 14.72
C TYR A 91 -0.16 -9.87 14.12
N GLU A 92 -1.14 -10.39 14.87
CA GLU A 92 -2.54 -10.42 14.42
C GLU A 92 -3.05 -9.00 14.10
N GLN A 93 -2.82 -8.04 15.01
CA GLN A 93 -3.23 -6.64 14.84
C GLN A 93 -2.53 -5.98 13.65
N ASP A 94 -1.21 -6.19 13.52
CA ASP A 94 -0.41 -5.64 12.42
C ASP A 94 -0.87 -6.19 11.06
N ILE A 95 -1.17 -7.49 10.99
CA ILE A 95 -1.68 -8.15 9.78
C ILE A 95 -3.05 -7.58 9.39
N ARG A 96 -3.97 -7.42 10.35
CA ARG A 96 -5.29 -6.80 10.09
C ARG A 96 -5.16 -5.35 9.63
N ALA A 97 -4.29 -4.57 10.27
CA ALA A 97 -4.06 -3.16 9.93
C ALA A 97 -3.48 -3.02 8.52
N ALA A 98 -2.44 -3.80 8.19
CA ALA A 98 -1.82 -3.79 6.87
C ALA A 98 -2.77 -4.28 5.77
N LYS A 99 -3.63 -5.27 6.05
CA LYS A 99 -4.66 -5.74 5.11
C LYS A 99 -5.66 -4.64 4.76
N LYS A 100 -6.11 -3.86 5.75
CA LYS A 100 -7.02 -2.72 5.52
C LYS A 100 -6.46 -1.70 4.52
N VAL A 101 -5.16 -1.43 4.58
CA VAL A 101 -4.47 -0.53 3.64
C VAL A 101 -4.41 -1.12 2.22
N LEU A 102 -4.30 -2.44 2.09
CA LEU A 102 -4.31 -3.12 0.78
C LEU A 102 -5.72 -3.17 0.15
N ASP A 103 -6.76 -3.31 0.98
CA ASP A 103 -8.15 -3.41 0.51
C ASP A 103 -8.61 -2.21 -0.30
N GLU A 104 -8.10 -1.01 -0.03
CA GLU A 104 -8.45 0.21 -0.77
C GLU A 104 -8.13 0.10 -2.27
N ASN A 105 -7.27 -0.84 -2.65
CA ASN A 105 -6.74 -1.00 -4.01
C ASN A 105 -7.07 -2.36 -4.65
N CYS A 106 -7.79 -3.23 -3.96
CA CYS A 106 -8.19 -4.55 -4.44
C CYS A 106 -9.58 -4.54 -5.11
N SER A 107 -9.82 -5.45 -6.05
CA SER A 107 -11.18 -5.72 -6.53
C SER A 107 -12.01 -6.42 -5.45
N SER A 108 -13.34 -6.35 -5.49
CA SER A 108 -14.20 -7.00 -4.48
C SER A 108 -13.88 -8.48 -4.31
N ALA A 109 -13.77 -9.22 -5.42
CA ALA A 109 -13.41 -10.64 -5.38
C ALA A 109 -12.04 -10.90 -4.74
N ASP A 110 -11.04 -10.04 -4.98
CA ASP A 110 -9.72 -10.17 -4.34
C ASP A 110 -9.79 -9.85 -2.83
N LYS A 111 -10.64 -8.90 -2.42
CA LYS A 111 -10.84 -8.56 -1.00
C LYS A 111 -11.45 -9.71 -0.24
N ASP A 112 -12.44 -10.39 -0.83
CA ASP A 112 -13.13 -11.52 -0.21
C ASP A 112 -12.17 -12.72 -0.08
N GLU A 113 -11.44 -13.07 -1.14
CA GLU A 113 -10.44 -14.15 -1.13
C GLU A 113 -9.32 -13.88 -0.09
N LEU A 114 -8.88 -12.62 0.01
CA LEU A 114 -7.90 -12.20 1.01
C LEU A 114 -8.46 -12.23 2.44
N GLN A 115 -9.69 -11.79 2.64
CA GLN A 115 -10.33 -11.79 3.95
C GLN A 115 -10.52 -13.22 4.45
N GLU A 116 -11.06 -14.11 3.62
CA GLU A 116 -11.31 -15.51 3.98
C GLU A 116 -10.00 -16.23 4.35
N SER A 117 -8.96 -16.08 3.52
CA SER A 117 -7.66 -16.71 3.79
C SER A 117 -6.95 -16.11 5.00
N MET A 118 -7.11 -14.80 5.26
CA MET A 118 -6.60 -14.14 6.46
C MET A 118 -7.32 -14.64 7.71
N ASP A 119 -8.65 -14.67 7.72
CA ASP A 119 -9.43 -15.08 8.88
C ASP A 119 -9.18 -16.55 9.24
N ALA A 120 -9.06 -17.43 8.23
CA ALA A 120 -8.66 -18.82 8.45
C ALA A 120 -7.26 -18.92 9.10
N PHE A 121 -6.29 -18.14 8.59
CA PHE A 121 -4.95 -18.10 9.16
C PHE A 121 -4.94 -17.55 10.58
N LEU A 122 -5.58 -16.40 10.84
CA LEU A 122 -5.60 -15.75 12.16
C LEU A 122 -6.37 -16.59 13.19
N SER A 123 -7.47 -17.23 12.80
CA SER A 123 -8.20 -18.15 13.66
C SER A 123 -7.32 -19.34 14.09
N ALA A 124 -6.57 -19.92 13.14
CA ALA A 124 -5.62 -20.97 13.46
C ALA A 124 -4.44 -20.44 14.31
N LEU A 125 -3.92 -19.26 14.00
CA LEU A 125 -2.79 -18.64 14.69
C LEU A 125 -3.08 -18.39 16.17
N MET A 126 -4.30 -17.93 16.47
CA MET A 126 -4.77 -17.60 17.81
C MET A 126 -5.23 -18.83 18.62
N GLY A 127 -5.53 -19.95 17.93
CA GLY A 127 -5.86 -21.23 18.54
C GLY A 127 -6.93 -21.15 19.64
N ALA A 128 -8.20 -20.95 19.28
CA ALA A 128 -9.36 -20.84 20.19
C ALA A 128 -9.16 -19.90 21.42
N ASP A 129 -8.16 -19.00 21.34
CA ASP A 129 -7.68 -18.04 22.34
C ASP A 129 -6.91 -18.64 23.53
N PHE A 130 -5.81 -19.34 23.22
CA PHE A 130 -4.67 -19.71 24.07
C PHE A 130 -4.93 -20.29 25.48
N GLU A 131 -4.56 -21.56 25.67
CA GLU A 131 -4.94 -22.43 26.81
C GLU A 131 -4.17 -22.19 28.13
N GLY A 132 -3.48 -21.05 28.29
CA GLY A 132 -2.70 -20.73 29.49
C GLY A 132 -1.50 -21.64 29.76
N ALA A 133 -1.04 -21.70 31.02
CA ALA A 133 0.24 -22.33 31.39
C ALA A 133 0.39 -23.81 30.94
N LYS A 134 -0.71 -24.56 30.83
CA LYS A 134 -0.71 -26.02 30.59
C LYS A 134 -0.81 -26.45 29.12
N VAL A 135 -0.49 -25.58 28.17
CA VAL A 135 -0.38 -25.96 26.75
C VAL A 135 0.64 -27.10 26.57
N LYS A 136 0.17 -28.24 26.03
CA LYS A 136 1.02 -29.34 25.60
C LYS A 136 1.61 -29.04 24.22
N PRO A 137 2.84 -29.53 23.92
CA PRO A 137 3.38 -29.42 22.58
C PRO A 137 2.44 -30.03 21.54
N ASN A 138 2.15 -29.28 20.46
CA ASN A 138 1.21 -29.67 19.43
C ASN A 138 1.78 -29.41 18.03
N SER A 139 2.53 -30.37 17.51
CA SER A 139 3.15 -30.29 16.18
C SER A 139 2.12 -30.20 15.06
N HIS A 140 0.96 -30.84 15.21
CA HIS A 140 -0.12 -30.77 14.23
C HIS A 140 -0.64 -29.33 14.07
N HIS A 141 -0.79 -28.62 15.20
CA HIS A 141 -1.22 -27.22 15.18
C HIS A 141 -0.19 -26.32 14.49
N VAL A 142 1.12 -26.53 14.74
CA VAL A 142 2.19 -25.80 14.04
C VAL A 142 2.10 -26.00 12.52
N VAL A 143 1.92 -27.24 12.06
CA VAL A 143 1.78 -27.56 10.63
C VAL A 143 0.54 -26.89 10.03
N MET A 144 -0.57 -26.88 10.77
CA MET A 144 -1.81 -26.21 10.36
C MET A 144 -1.62 -24.69 10.18
N VAL A 145 -1.04 -24.01 11.18
CA VAL A 145 -0.75 -22.56 11.11
C VAL A 145 0.18 -22.25 9.93
N ALA A 146 1.24 -23.05 9.74
CA ALA A 146 2.16 -22.87 8.61
C ALA A 146 1.47 -23.06 7.26
N SER A 147 0.59 -24.05 7.12
CA SER A 147 -0.16 -24.32 5.88
C SER A 147 -1.12 -23.18 5.53
N LEU A 148 -1.89 -22.71 6.51
CA LEU A 148 -2.84 -21.60 6.32
C LEU A 148 -2.10 -20.28 6.06
N GLY A 149 -0.99 -20.03 6.75
CA GLY A 149 -0.13 -18.87 6.49
C GLY A 149 0.50 -18.91 5.09
N ALA A 150 0.91 -20.08 4.61
CA ALA A 150 1.37 -20.25 3.23
C ALA A 150 0.24 -19.96 2.21
N THR A 151 -0.99 -20.39 2.51
CA THR A 151 -2.17 -20.11 1.69
C THR A 151 -2.46 -18.61 1.64
N PHE A 152 -2.48 -17.92 2.77
CA PHE A 152 -2.65 -16.46 2.83
C PHE A 152 -1.57 -15.71 2.03
N ARG A 153 -0.30 -16.08 2.18
CA ARG A 153 0.81 -15.48 1.41
C ARG A 153 0.65 -15.71 -0.10
N LYS A 154 0.11 -16.85 -0.51
CA LYS A 154 -0.18 -17.16 -1.92
C LYS A 154 -1.32 -16.29 -2.45
N THR A 155 -2.38 -16.10 -1.67
CA THR A 155 -3.49 -15.21 -2.01
C THR A 155 -3.02 -13.76 -2.15
N LEU A 156 -2.20 -13.27 -1.22
CA LEU A 156 -1.54 -11.96 -1.31
C LEU A 156 -0.73 -11.79 -2.60
N ALA A 157 0.10 -12.78 -2.93
CA ALA A 157 0.88 -12.75 -4.16
C ALA A 157 -0.01 -12.74 -5.42
N ARG A 158 -1.13 -13.46 -5.42
CA ARG A 158 -2.11 -13.47 -6.52
C ARG A 158 -2.82 -12.12 -6.66
N ALA A 159 -3.34 -11.57 -5.57
CA ALA A 159 -4.00 -10.27 -5.56
C ALA A 159 -3.06 -9.17 -6.09
N ARG A 160 -1.80 -9.15 -5.64
CA ARG A 160 -0.79 -8.22 -6.14
C ARG A 160 -0.49 -8.39 -7.63
N ARG A 161 -0.37 -9.62 -8.13
CA ARG A 161 -0.19 -9.88 -9.58
C ARG A 161 -1.37 -9.37 -10.41
N ARG A 162 -2.60 -9.53 -9.91
CA ARG A 162 -3.81 -9.01 -10.58
C ARG A 162 -3.85 -7.48 -10.59
N GLN A 163 -3.42 -6.83 -9.51
CA GLN A 163 -3.29 -5.37 -9.46
C GLN A 163 -2.27 -4.85 -10.47
N ILE A 164 -1.09 -5.48 -10.56
CA ILE A 164 -0.05 -5.08 -11.52
C ILE A 164 -0.57 -5.19 -12.95
N LYS A 165 -1.28 -6.27 -13.29
CA LYS A 165 -1.87 -6.47 -14.63
C LYS A 165 -3.01 -5.50 -14.97
N LYS A 166 -3.72 -4.95 -13.98
CA LYS A 166 -4.78 -3.94 -14.20
C LYS A 166 -4.23 -2.52 -14.34
N GLY A 167 -3.03 -2.26 -13.82
CA GLY A 167 -2.36 -0.96 -13.87
C GLY A 167 -1.39 -0.78 -15.03
N THR A 168 -1.35 -1.74 -15.97
CA THR A 168 -0.66 -1.73 -17.27
C THR A 168 -1.70 -1.78 -18.37
#